data_AF-A0A7C9LJU4-F1
#
_entry.id   AF-A0A7C9LJU4-F1
#
_cell.length_a   1.000
_cell.length_b   1.000
_cell.length_c   1.000
_cell.angle_alpha   90.00
_cell.angle_beta   90.00
_cell.angle_gamma   90.00
#
_symmetry.space_group_name_H-M   'P 1'
#
loop_
_entity.id
_entity.type
_entity.pdbx_description
1 polymer ?
#
loop_
_entity_poly.entity_id
_entity_poly.type
_entity_poly.pdbx_seq_one_letter_code
_entity_poly.pdbx_strand_id
1 'polypeptide(L)'
;MGRRVTELVAGLCGETALPLAPPLLAWAEASRPFLTFLDHHQSKVRRKLRQASGPEELADVAAELGLAAWLLGERRWTLVYEPLAASGRRGPDFQVASPDGGPGFFVEVTRLRPASTQATLVLKLARTVADKVGQLPAGAVNVLAVVLPPDTDGAPVWSAALRLLTAGAPAASGLDSRAFARGRAGLAALLLFSSAPPQAPGLLVPLPGARHPLPAATVRRLRALARYTDSN
;
A
#
# COMPACT_ATOMS: atom_id res chain seq x y z
N MET A 1 -7.12 -13.40 24.70
CA MET A 1 -6.92 -12.55 23.51
C MET A 1 -8.17 -12.46 22.65
N GLY A 2 -8.78 -13.59 22.27
CA GLY A 2 -9.93 -13.66 21.36
C GLY A 2 -11.07 -12.67 21.65
N ARG A 3 -11.63 -12.65 22.88
CA ARG A 3 -12.73 -11.72 23.23
C ARG A 3 -12.42 -10.25 22.92
N ARG A 4 -11.24 -9.76 23.31
CA ARG A 4 -10.81 -8.37 23.04
C ARG A 4 -10.70 -8.09 21.54
N VAL A 5 -10.18 -9.04 20.77
CA VAL A 5 -10.05 -8.91 19.30
C VAL A 5 -11.44 -8.83 18.67
N THR A 6 -12.35 -9.72 19.06
CA THR A 6 -13.74 -9.74 18.58
C THR A 6 -14.47 -8.44 18.90
N GLU A 7 -14.38 -7.95 20.14
CA GLU A 7 -15.01 -6.69 20.56
C GLU A 7 -14.47 -5.49 19.79
N LEU A 8 -13.14 -5.42 19.60
CA LEU A 8 -12.53 -4.35 18.83
C LEU A 8 -13.01 -4.38 17.37
N VAL A 9 -12.93 -5.52 16.69
CA VAL A 9 -13.32 -5.63 15.29
C VAL A 9 -14.82 -5.40 15.10
N ALA A 10 -15.68 -5.89 16.01
CA ALA A 10 -17.11 -5.58 15.99
C ALA A 10 -17.38 -4.08 16.18
N GLY A 11 -16.62 -3.38 17.03
CA GLY A 11 -16.71 -1.94 17.18
C GLY A 11 -16.20 -1.15 15.96
N LEU A 12 -15.31 -1.73 15.16
CA LEU A 12 -14.79 -1.16 13.92
C LEU A 12 -15.78 -1.31 12.76
N CYS A 13 -16.26 -2.54 12.57
CA CYS A 13 -17.12 -2.94 11.47
C CYS A 13 -18.60 -2.75 11.85
N GLY A 14 -19.18 -1.60 11.48
CA GLY A 14 -20.64 -1.47 11.42
C GLY A 14 -21.25 -2.39 10.34
N GLU A 15 -22.58 -2.33 10.15
CA GLU A 15 -23.31 -3.22 9.22
C GLU A 15 -22.76 -3.20 7.78
N THR A 16 -22.33 -2.05 7.27
CA THR A 16 -21.78 -1.91 5.91
C THR A 16 -20.37 -2.48 5.74
N ALA A 17 -19.64 -2.70 6.83
CA ALA A 17 -18.25 -3.17 6.83
C ALA A 17 -18.13 -4.65 7.26
N LEU A 18 -19.24 -5.36 7.38
CA LEU A 18 -19.29 -6.79 7.72
C LEU A 18 -18.38 -7.66 6.84
N PRO A 19 -18.25 -7.44 5.52
CA PRO A 19 -17.35 -8.24 4.70
C PRO A 19 -15.87 -8.15 5.10
N LEU A 20 -15.46 -7.06 5.77
CA LEU A 20 -14.08 -6.87 6.21
C LEU A 20 -13.82 -7.40 7.63
N ALA A 21 -14.84 -7.78 8.38
CA ALA A 21 -14.66 -8.27 9.74
C ALA A 21 -13.83 -9.58 9.80
N PRO A 22 -14.10 -10.62 8.96
CA PRO A 22 -13.30 -11.84 8.99
C PRO A 22 -11.78 -11.63 8.75
N PRO A 23 -11.33 -10.91 7.71
CA PRO A 23 -9.89 -10.68 7.53
C PRO A 23 -9.29 -9.83 8.66
N LEU A 24 -10.02 -8.84 9.20
CA LEU A 24 -9.53 -8.04 10.33
C LEU A 24 -9.34 -8.88 11.60
N LEU A 25 -10.25 -9.80 11.89
CA LEU A 25 -10.11 -10.76 12.99
C LEU A 25 -8.84 -11.60 12.79
N ALA A 26 -8.70 -12.23 11.62
CA ALA A 26 -7.56 -13.10 11.33
C ALA A 26 -6.22 -12.36 11.49
N TRP A 27 -6.10 -11.14 10.96
CA TRP A 27 -4.87 -10.35 11.10
C TRP A 27 -4.60 -9.91 12.54
N ALA A 28 -5.63 -9.48 13.27
CA ALA A 28 -5.48 -9.04 14.65
C ALA A 28 -5.14 -10.20 15.61
N GLU A 29 -5.63 -11.41 15.32
CA GLU A 29 -5.25 -12.62 16.04
C GLU A 29 -3.81 -13.03 15.74
N ALA A 30 -3.38 -12.93 14.48
CA ALA A 30 -2.04 -13.31 14.04
C ALA A 30 -0.95 -12.29 14.45
N SER A 31 -1.29 -11.00 14.59
CA SER A 31 -0.33 -9.92 14.80
C SER A 31 -0.75 -8.97 15.93
N ARG A 32 -0.07 -9.11 17.09
CA ARG A 32 -0.23 -8.18 18.22
C ARG A 32 0.11 -6.73 17.85
N PRO A 33 1.18 -6.42 17.08
CA PRO A 33 1.42 -5.06 16.61
C PRO A 33 0.25 -4.50 15.77
N PHE A 34 -0.36 -5.31 14.91
CA PHE A 34 -1.55 -4.90 14.14
C PHE A 34 -2.77 -4.66 15.05
N LEU A 35 -3.00 -5.50 16.06
CA LEU A 35 -4.03 -5.26 17.06
C LEU A 35 -3.83 -3.91 17.78
N THR A 36 -2.60 -3.60 18.19
CA THR A 36 -2.27 -2.29 18.81
C THR A 36 -2.50 -1.13 17.85
N PHE A 37 -2.17 -1.29 16.57
CA PHE A 37 -2.44 -0.31 15.53
C PHE A 37 -3.94 -0.02 15.38
N LEU A 38 -4.78 -1.07 15.32
CA LEU A 38 -6.24 -0.90 15.23
C LEU A 38 -6.83 -0.21 16.47
N ASP A 39 -6.36 -0.57 17.66
CA ASP A 39 -6.77 0.02 18.93
C ASP A 39 -6.43 1.53 18.96
N HIS A 40 -5.20 1.88 18.56
CA HIS A 40 -4.72 3.27 18.56
C HIS A 40 -5.42 4.14 17.49
N HIS A 41 -5.78 3.57 16.34
CA HIS A 41 -6.39 4.29 15.22
C HIS A 41 -7.89 4.02 15.05
N GLN A 42 -8.57 3.51 16.08
CA GLN A 42 -9.95 3.05 16.01
C GLN A 42 -10.89 4.09 15.38
N SER A 43 -10.83 5.35 15.80
CA SER A 43 -11.68 6.42 15.28
C SER A 43 -11.48 6.67 13.78
N LYS A 44 -10.23 6.61 13.30
CA LYS A 44 -9.90 6.80 11.88
C LYS A 44 -10.39 5.61 11.05
N VAL A 45 -10.11 4.40 11.50
CA VAL A 45 -10.54 3.17 10.82
C VAL A 45 -12.08 3.12 10.73
N ARG A 46 -12.80 3.36 11.84
CA ARG A 46 -14.27 3.44 11.85
C ARG A 46 -14.80 4.48 10.88
N ARG A 47 -14.17 5.65 10.83
CA ARG A 47 -14.57 6.72 9.91
C ARG A 47 -14.42 6.28 8.45
N LYS A 48 -13.28 5.71 8.06
CA LYS A 48 -13.06 5.21 6.69
C LYS A 48 -14.03 4.10 6.32
N LEU A 49 -14.23 3.12 7.21
CA LEU A 49 -15.20 2.04 7.00
C LEU A 49 -16.63 2.54 6.81
N ARG A 50 -17.07 3.51 7.60
CA ARG A 50 -18.40 4.11 7.48
C ARG A 50 -18.55 4.95 6.19
N GLN A 51 -17.49 5.58 5.74
CA GLN A 51 -17.48 6.40 4.52
C GLN A 51 -17.38 5.54 3.24
N ALA A 52 -16.90 4.30 3.35
CA ALA A 52 -16.88 3.34 2.26
C ALA A 52 -18.30 2.80 2.01
N SER A 53 -19.07 3.51 1.19
CA SER A 53 -20.49 3.19 0.93
C SER A 53 -20.71 2.09 -0.11
N GLY A 54 -19.66 1.65 -0.83
CA GLY A 54 -19.75 0.63 -1.86
C GLY A 54 -18.65 -0.42 -1.77
N PRO A 55 -18.78 -1.53 -2.53
CA PRO A 55 -17.82 -2.63 -2.50
C PRO A 55 -16.41 -2.21 -2.93
N GLU A 56 -16.30 -1.25 -3.86
CA GLU A 56 -15.01 -0.77 -4.35
C GLU A 56 -14.30 0.12 -3.33
N GLU A 57 -15.03 1.02 -2.67
CA GLU A 57 -14.49 1.84 -1.58
C GLU A 57 -14.09 0.95 -0.39
N LEU A 58 -14.88 -0.09 -0.08
CA LEU A 58 -14.55 -1.03 0.97
C LEU A 58 -13.30 -1.85 0.63
N ALA A 59 -13.15 -2.25 -0.64
CA ALA A 59 -11.95 -2.93 -1.13
C ALA A 59 -10.70 -2.02 -1.09
N ASP A 60 -10.85 -0.71 -1.26
CA ASP A 60 -9.76 0.25 -1.10
C ASP A 60 -9.32 0.34 0.37
N VAL A 61 -10.27 0.41 1.32
CA VAL A 61 -9.97 0.36 2.77
C VAL A 61 -9.35 -0.99 3.15
N ALA A 62 -9.83 -2.09 2.56
CA ALA A 62 -9.25 -3.42 2.75
C ALA A 62 -7.79 -3.51 2.30
N ALA A 63 -7.46 -2.86 1.17
CA ALA A 63 -6.10 -2.79 0.65
C ALA A 63 -5.17 -2.04 1.61
N GLU A 64 -5.61 -0.91 2.14
CA GLU A 64 -4.84 -0.15 3.14
C GLU A 64 -4.60 -0.96 4.42
N LEU A 65 -5.66 -1.54 5.01
CA LEU A 65 -5.57 -2.27 6.26
C LEU A 65 -4.80 -3.58 6.13
N GLY A 66 -4.94 -4.28 5.00
CA GLY A 66 -4.13 -5.45 4.70
C GLY A 66 -2.65 -5.11 4.59
N LEU A 67 -2.31 -3.97 3.98
CA LEU A 67 -0.92 -3.54 3.88
C LEU A 67 -0.35 -3.20 5.26
N ALA A 68 -1.14 -2.55 6.11
CA ALA A 68 -0.75 -2.28 7.49
C ALA A 68 -0.51 -3.59 8.26
N ALA A 69 -1.38 -4.60 8.11
CA ALA A 69 -1.20 -5.92 8.70
C ALA A 69 0.09 -6.60 8.22
N TRP A 70 0.38 -6.55 6.92
CA TRP A 70 1.60 -7.11 6.34
C TRP A 70 2.87 -6.41 6.84
N LEU A 71 2.91 -5.07 6.81
CA LEU A 71 4.06 -4.29 7.29
C LEU A 71 4.33 -4.55 8.78
N LEU A 72 3.28 -4.66 9.59
CA LEU A 72 3.36 -4.96 11.03
C LEU A 72 3.66 -6.43 11.33
N GLY A 73 3.84 -7.27 10.30
CA GLY A 73 4.52 -8.57 10.42
C GLY A 73 5.98 -8.41 10.84
N GLU A 74 6.65 -7.31 10.47
CA GLU A 74 7.96 -6.95 11.04
C GLU A 74 7.72 -6.26 12.38
N ARG A 75 7.81 -7.04 13.46
CA ARG A 75 7.51 -6.64 14.84
C ARG A 75 8.26 -5.41 15.32
N ARG A 76 9.37 -5.07 14.66
CA ARG A 76 10.20 -3.91 14.96
C ARG A 76 9.64 -2.61 14.40
N TRP A 77 8.83 -2.66 13.35
CA TRP A 77 8.26 -1.47 12.74
C TRP A 77 7.03 -0.98 13.50
N THR A 78 6.86 0.33 13.49
CA THR A 78 5.61 0.98 13.89
C THR A 78 5.03 1.74 12.71
N LEU A 79 3.70 1.85 12.69
CA LEU A 79 2.97 2.56 11.66
C LEU A 79 2.19 3.73 12.27
N VAL A 80 2.27 4.88 11.60
CA VAL A 80 1.36 6.00 11.83
C VAL A 80 0.38 6.06 10.66
N TYR A 81 -0.92 5.99 10.94
CA TYR A 81 -1.96 6.09 9.92
C TYR A 81 -2.30 7.55 9.61
N GLU A 82 -2.25 7.91 8.34
CA GLU A 82 -2.43 9.27 7.79
C GLU A 82 -1.56 10.30 8.54
N PRO A 83 -0.21 10.16 8.50
CA PRO A 83 0.73 10.96 9.27
C PRO A 83 0.62 12.47 9.01
N LEU A 84 0.13 12.87 7.84
CA LEU A 84 0.03 14.28 7.45
C LEU A 84 -1.37 14.87 7.61
N ALA A 85 -2.37 14.10 8.08
CA ALA A 85 -3.75 14.54 8.18
C ALA A 85 -3.92 15.79 9.06
N ALA A 86 -3.16 15.90 10.15
CA ALA A 86 -3.21 17.06 11.05
C ALA A 86 -2.79 18.37 10.37
N SER A 87 -1.99 18.30 9.29
CA SER A 87 -1.57 19.47 8.52
C SER A 87 -2.57 19.90 7.45
N GLY A 88 -3.73 19.22 7.35
CA GLY A 88 -4.74 19.47 6.31
C GLY A 88 -4.30 19.09 4.89
N ARG A 89 -3.10 18.52 4.74
CA ARG A 89 -2.54 18.10 3.46
C ARG A 89 -2.95 16.66 3.17
N ARG A 90 -3.36 16.41 1.92
CA ARG A 90 -3.36 15.04 1.39
C ARG A 90 -1.93 14.51 1.48
N GLY A 91 -1.78 13.30 1.98
CA GLY A 91 -0.48 12.70 2.23
C GLY A 91 -0.56 11.19 2.14
N PRO A 92 0.59 10.52 2.34
CA PRO A 92 0.68 9.08 2.30
C PRO A 92 -0.25 8.45 3.33
N ASP A 93 -0.76 7.26 3.03
CA ASP A 93 -1.58 6.50 3.97
C ASP A 93 -0.79 6.14 5.23
N PHE A 94 0.48 5.77 5.10
CA PHE A 94 1.28 5.35 6.24
C PHE A 94 2.64 6.05 6.32
N GLN A 95 3.12 6.23 7.55
CA GLN A 95 4.55 6.38 7.85
C GLN A 95 5.03 5.16 8.62
N VAL A 96 6.08 4.53 8.12
CA VAL A 96 6.78 3.43 8.79
C VAL A 96 8.01 3.97 9.49
N ALA A 97 8.10 3.75 10.80
CA ALA A 97 9.31 4.08 11.56
C ALA A 97 10.15 2.82 11.78
N SER A 98 11.48 2.98 11.64
CA SER A 98 12.45 1.96 12.03
C SER A 98 12.84 2.18 13.49
N PRO A 99 12.92 1.14 14.34
CA PRO A 99 13.31 1.32 15.73
C PRO A 99 14.81 1.58 15.89
N ASP A 100 15.61 1.27 14.86
CA ASP A 100 17.06 1.44 14.87
C ASP A 100 17.49 2.91 14.64
N GLY A 101 16.56 3.87 14.76
CA GLY A 101 16.79 5.31 14.54
C GLY A 101 17.06 5.71 13.09
N GLY A 102 17.10 4.74 12.16
CA GLY A 102 17.25 4.99 10.73
C GLY A 102 16.04 5.72 10.12
N PRO A 103 16.21 6.35 8.93
CA PRO A 103 15.11 7.08 8.29
C PRO A 103 13.95 6.13 8.01
N GLY A 104 12.77 6.50 8.52
CA GLY A 104 11.51 5.86 8.16
C GLY A 104 11.17 6.08 6.68
N PHE A 105 10.04 5.54 6.26
CA PHE A 105 9.54 5.75 4.91
C PHE A 105 8.03 5.94 4.91
N PHE A 106 7.54 6.71 3.95
CA PHE A 106 6.12 6.88 3.69
C PHE A 106 5.63 5.83 2.71
N VAL A 107 4.39 5.39 2.88
CA VAL A 107 3.73 4.44 2.01
C VAL A 107 2.40 5.01 1.56
N GLU A 108 2.24 5.15 0.26
CA GLU A 108 0.94 5.39 -0.38
C GLU A 108 0.38 4.07 -0.87
N VAL A 109 -0.88 3.79 -0.59
CA VAL A 109 -1.57 2.58 -1.05
C VAL A 109 -2.51 2.93 -2.18
N THR A 110 -2.57 2.06 -3.18
CA THR A 110 -3.59 2.17 -4.23
C THR A 110 -3.98 0.79 -4.71
N ARG A 111 -5.26 0.60 -5.01
CA ARG A 111 -5.76 -0.61 -5.65
C ARG A 111 -6.12 -0.31 -7.10
N LEU A 112 -5.69 -1.18 -8.01
CA LEU A 112 -6.15 -1.14 -9.39
C LEU A 112 -7.46 -1.93 -9.52
N ARG A 113 -8.48 -1.27 -10.03
CA ARG A 113 -9.74 -1.93 -10.38
C ARG A 113 -9.52 -2.92 -11.53
N PRO A 114 -10.30 -4.02 -11.61
CA PRO A 114 -10.21 -5.00 -12.68
C PRO A 114 -10.14 -4.38 -14.08
N ALA A 115 -9.34 -4.98 -14.95
CA ALA A 115 -9.16 -4.55 -16.34
C ALA A 115 -9.60 -5.67 -17.28
N SER A 116 -10.20 -5.33 -18.42
CA SER A 116 -10.65 -6.30 -19.41
C SER A 116 -9.49 -6.98 -20.16
N THR A 117 -8.32 -6.35 -20.20
CA THR A 117 -7.13 -6.86 -20.89
C THR A 117 -5.85 -6.49 -20.14
N GLN A 118 -4.79 -7.25 -20.38
CA GLN A 118 -3.45 -6.96 -19.84
C GLN A 118 -2.93 -5.59 -20.30
N ALA A 119 -3.18 -5.20 -21.55
CA ALA A 119 -2.79 -3.89 -22.07
C ALA A 119 -3.47 -2.74 -21.30
N THR A 120 -4.76 -2.89 -20.98
CA THR A 120 -5.50 -1.93 -20.15
C THR A 120 -4.93 -1.88 -18.73
N LEU A 121 -4.56 -3.03 -18.16
CA LEU A 121 -3.95 -3.09 -16.82
C LEU A 121 -2.59 -2.39 -16.78
N VAL A 122 -1.75 -2.62 -17.79
CA VAL A 122 -0.45 -1.96 -17.96
C VAL A 122 -0.62 -0.43 -18.02
N LEU A 123 -1.57 0.05 -18.82
CA LEU A 123 -1.85 1.48 -18.92
C LEU A 123 -2.41 2.06 -17.61
N LYS A 124 -3.29 1.33 -16.92
CA LYS A 124 -3.80 1.72 -15.60
C LYS A 124 -2.65 1.85 -14.59
N LEU A 125 -1.76 0.85 -14.51
CA LEU A 125 -0.61 0.90 -13.62
C LEU A 125 0.30 2.09 -13.95
N ALA A 126 0.62 2.31 -15.22
CA ALA A 126 1.44 3.45 -15.64
C ALA A 126 0.82 4.79 -15.21
N ARG A 127 -0.47 5.00 -15.48
CA ARG A 127 -1.19 6.23 -15.09
C ARG A 127 -1.20 6.40 -13.57
N THR A 128 -1.58 5.36 -12.84
CA THR A 128 -1.59 5.37 -11.37
C THR A 128 -0.23 5.75 -10.80
N VAL A 129 0.86 5.14 -11.30
CA VAL A 129 2.21 5.48 -10.86
C VAL A 129 2.47 6.95 -11.17
N ALA A 130 2.33 7.40 -12.42
CA ALA A 130 2.58 8.79 -12.82
C ALA A 130 1.82 9.82 -11.96
N ASP A 131 0.54 9.59 -11.71
CA ASP A 131 -0.33 10.46 -10.93
C ASP A 131 0.12 10.52 -9.46
N LYS A 132 0.50 9.37 -8.89
CA LYS A 132 0.89 9.27 -7.48
C LYS A 132 2.27 9.83 -7.21
N VAL A 133 3.23 9.72 -8.13
CA VAL A 133 4.59 10.22 -7.86
C VAL A 133 4.62 11.73 -7.59
N GLY A 134 3.74 12.48 -8.25
CA GLY A 134 3.61 13.93 -8.02
C GLY A 134 2.98 14.32 -6.68
N GLN A 135 2.37 13.36 -5.96
CA GLN A 135 1.67 13.58 -4.69
C GLN A 135 2.51 13.19 -3.47
N LEU A 136 3.69 12.58 -3.69
CA LEU A 136 4.53 12.08 -2.62
C LEU A 136 5.25 13.21 -1.87
N PRO A 137 5.41 13.11 -0.53
CA PRO A 137 6.19 14.08 0.24
C PRO A 137 7.62 14.27 -0.30
N ALA A 138 8.00 15.53 -0.49
CA ALA A 138 9.38 15.88 -0.84
C ALA A 138 10.34 15.63 0.34
N GLY A 139 11.60 15.32 0.04
CA GLY A 139 12.65 15.16 1.07
C GLY A 139 12.56 13.86 1.88
N ALA A 140 11.69 12.92 1.50
CA ALA A 140 11.45 11.68 2.24
C ALA A 140 11.66 10.44 1.36
N VAL A 141 11.82 9.28 2.01
CA VAL A 141 11.80 7.98 1.36
C VAL A 141 10.33 7.60 1.14
N ASN A 142 9.89 7.49 -0.11
CA ASN A 142 8.51 7.16 -0.43
C ASN A 142 8.40 5.81 -1.13
N VAL A 143 7.40 5.03 -0.76
CA VAL A 143 7.05 3.74 -1.35
C VAL A 143 5.62 3.81 -1.85
N LEU A 144 5.39 3.31 -3.06
CA LEU A 144 4.04 3.12 -3.58
C LEU A 144 3.70 1.63 -3.51
N ALA A 145 2.64 1.29 -2.80
CA ALA A 145 2.09 -0.05 -2.74
C ALA A 145 0.85 -0.13 -3.65
N VAL A 146 0.92 -0.97 -4.67
CA VAL A 146 -0.18 -1.15 -5.62
C VAL A 146 -0.73 -2.57 -5.51
N VAL A 147 -2.01 -2.67 -5.17
CA VAL A 147 -2.77 -3.92 -5.20
C VAL A 147 -3.34 -4.09 -6.61
N LEU A 148 -2.81 -5.07 -7.33
CA LEU A 148 -3.27 -5.48 -8.65
C LEU A 148 -4.53 -6.35 -8.52
N PRO A 149 -5.27 -6.56 -9.62
CA PRO A 149 -6.31 -7.57 -9.64
C PRO A 149 -5.77 -8.95 -9.21
N PRO A 150 -6.63 -9.82 -8.63
CA PRO A 150 -6.25 -11.17 -8.25
C PRO A 150 -5.51 -11.92 -9.35
N ASP A 151 -4.57 -12.78 -8.97
CA ASP A 151 -3.82 -13.69 -9.85
C ASP A 151 -2.99 -12.99 -10.96
N THR A 152 -2.75 -11.69 -10.81
CA THR A 152 -1.91 -10.93 -11.75
C THR A 152 -0.43 -11.11 -11.43
N ASP A 153 0.36 -11.60 -12.39
CA ASP A 153 1.82 -11.51 -12.33
C ASP A 153 2.27 -10.04 -12.51
N GLY A 154 2.77 -9.44 -11.43
CA GLY A 154 3.18 -8.04 -11.41
C GLY A 154 4.43 -7.73 -12.21
N ALA A 155 5.34 -8.69 -12.42
CA ALA A 155 6.62 -8.46 -13.09
C ALA A 155 6.49 -8.04 -14.57
N PRO A 156 5.74 -8.77 -15.44
CA PRO A 156 5.54 -8.36 -16.83
C PRO A 156 4.71 -7.08 -16.93
N VAL A 157 3.71 -6.91 -16.05
CA VAL A 157 2.85 -5.71 -16.03
C VAL A 157 3.68 -4.46 -15.69
N TRP A 158 4.52 -4.53 -14.65
CA TRP A 158 5.41 -3.45 -14.29
C TRP A 158 6.42 -3.14 -15.39
N SER A 159 7.06 -4.18 -15.96
CA SER A 159 8.06 -4.00 -17.01
C SER A 159 7.48 -3.27 -18.22
N ALA A 160 6.25 -3.60 -18.61
CA ALA A 160 5.54 -2.92 -19.69
C ALA A 160 5.12 -1.49 -19.31
N ALA A 161 4.61 -1.29 -18.08
CA ALA A 161 4.22 0.03 -17.59
C ALA A 161 5.42 0.98 -17.51
N LEU A 162 6.56 0.50 -17.01
CA LEU A 162 7.79 1.26 -16.95
C LEU A 162 8.27 1.68 -18.36
N ARG A 163 8.18 0.79 -19.36
CA ARG A 163 8.49 1.15 -20.75
C ARG A 163 7.60 2.28 -21.26
N LEU A 164 6.30 2.25 -20.99
CA LEU A 164 5.39 3.35 -21.35
C LEU A 164 5.78 4.66 -20.67
N LEU A 165 6.13 4.60 -19.39
CA LEU A 165 6.55 5.75 -18.59
C LEU A 165 7.88 6.36 -19.06
N THR A 166 8.82 5.54 -19.54
CA THR A 166 10.16 6.01 -19.94
C THR A 166 10.30 6.33 -21.41
N ALA A 167 9.67 5.56 -22.30
CA ALA A 167 9.73 5.79 -23.75
C ALA A 167 8.74 6.87 -24.20
N GLY A 168 7.78 7.23 -23.34
CA GLY A 168 6.63 8.06 -23.68
C GLY A 168 5.54 7.20 -24.31
N ALA A 169 4.34 7.25 -23.73
CA ALA A 169 3.17 6.61 -24.33
C ALA A 169 2.60 7.46 -25.48
N PRO A 170 1.85 6.86 -26.42
CA PRO A 170 1.13 7.60 -27.46
C PRO A 170 0.27 8.71 -26.85
N ALA A 171 0.13 9.86 -27.52
CA ALA A 171 -0.62 11.01 -26.99
C ALA A 171 -2.08 10.65 -26.61
N ALA A 172 -2.72 9.73 -27.34
CA ALA A 172 -4.06 9.23 -27.07
C ALA A 172 -4.19 8.42 -25.76
N SER A 173 -3.07 8.05 -25.12
CA SER A 173 -3.06 7.29 -23.88
C SER A 173 -3.37 8.12 -22.64
N GLY A 174 -3.41 9.45 -22.71
CA GLY A 174 -3.64 10.33 -21.55
C GLY A 174 -2.62 10.14 -20.40
N LEU A 175 -1.50 9.46 -20.64
CA LEU A 175 -0.44 9.24 -19.65
C LEU A 175 0.49 10.46 -19.60
N ASP A 176 0.57 11.12 -18.45
CA ASP A 176 1.57 12.19 -18.25
C ASP A 176 2.95 11.61 -17.89
N SER A 177 3.65 11.12 -18.91
CA SER A 177 5.03 10.60 -18.75
C SER A 177 6.01 11.68 -18.29
N ARG A 178 5.71 12.97 -18.52
CA ARG A 178 6.54 14.09 -18.06
C ARG A 178 6.36 14.31 -16.55
N ALA A 179 5.13 14.21 -16.03
CA ALA A 179 4.90 14.22 -14.58
C ALA A 179 5.66 13.08 -13.89
N PHE A 180 5.61 11.88 -14.46
CA PHE A 180 6.44 10.78 -13.96
C PHE A 180 7.92 11.13 -13.98
N ALA A 181 8.46 11.62 -15.11
CA ALA A 181 9.88 11.96 -15.20
C ALA A 181 10.32 13.00 -14.14
N ARG A 182 9.49 14.02 -13.88
CA ARG A 182 9.75 15.03 -12.84
C ARG A 182 9.67 14.44 -11.43
N GLY A 183 8.67 13.59 -11.17
CA GLY A 183 8.42 13.02 -9.85
C GLY A 183 9.28 11.82 -9.51
N ARG A 184 9.82 11.09 -10.50
CA ARG A 184 10.44 9.76 -10.35
C ARG A 184 11.48 9.69 -9.23
N ALA A 185 12.34 10.71 -9.11
CA ALA A 185 13.36 10.74 -8.07
C ALA A 185 12.79 10.79 -6.64
N GLY A 186 11.51 11.13 -6.46
CA GLY A 186 10.81 11.10 -5.19
C GLY A 186 10.30 9.71 -4.77
N LEU A 187 10.28 8.71 -5.67
CA LEU A 187 9.81 7.36 -5.38
C LEU A 187 10.99 6.40 -5.20
N ALA A 188 11.10 5.80 -4.01
CA ALA A 188 12.19 4.91 -3.64
C ALA A 188 11.94 3.46 -4.07
N ALA A 189 10.68 3.00 -4.00
CA ALA A 189 10.32 1.66 -4.42
C ALA A 189 8.84 1.51 -4.76
N LEU A 190 8.55 0.44 -5.50
CA LEU A 190 7.21 -0.06 -5.78
C LEU A 190 7.03 -1.43 -5.13
N LEU A 191 5.90 -1.63 -4.47
CA LEU A 191 5.42 -2.93 -3.99
C LEU A 191 4.18 -3.30 -4.80
N LEU A 192 4.17 -4.47 -5.45
CA LEU A 192 3.00 -4.97 -6.16
C LEU A 192 2.46 -6.21 -5.47
N PHE A 193 1.17 -6.17 -5.15
CA PHE A 193 0.43 -7.26 -4.53
C PHE A 193 -0.56 -7.82 -5.55
N SER A 194 -0.68 -9.14 -5.62
CA SER A 194 -1.63 -9.84 -6.50
C SER A 194 -2.85 -10.39 -5.75
N SER A 195 -3.02 -10.00 -4.48
CA SER A 195 -4.16 -10.40 -3.64
C SER A 195 -4.83 -9.15 -3.05
N ALA A 196 -6.16 -9.18 -2.97
CA ALA A 196 -6.95 -8.21 -2.25
C ALA A 196 -7.79 -8.96 -1.20
N PRO A 197 -7.49 -8.80 0.10
CA PRO A 197 -6.49 -7.91 0.67
C PRO A 197 -5.03 -8.36 0.47
N PRO A 198 -4.05 -7.44 0.53
CA PRO A 198 -2.64 -7.76 0.32
C PRO A 198 -2.11 -8.64 1.46
N GLN A 199 -1.52 -9.78 1.10
CA GLN A 199 -0.86 -10.69 2.04
C GLN A 199 0.65 -10.62 1.90
N ALA A 200 1.17 -10.70 0.67
CA ALA A 200 2.59 -10.61 0.35
C ALA A 200 2.75 -9.86 -0.98
N PRO A 201 3.78 -9.01 -1.14
CA PRO A 201 4.04 -8.45 -2.45
C PRO A 201 4.60 -9.55 -3.36
N GLY A 202 3.92 -9.81 -4.47
CA GLY A 202 4.47 -10.64 -5.55
C GLY A 202 5.67 -9.99 -6.24
N LEU A 203 5.84 -8.66 -6.09
CA LEU A 203 7.02 -7.96 -6.58
C LEU A 203 7.42 -6.78 -5.67
N LEU A 204 8.71 -6.69 -5.37
CA LEU A 204 9.34 -5.52 -4.75
C LEU A 204 10.41 -4.97 -5.68
N VAL A 205 10.23 -3.72 -6.12
CA VAL A 205 11.14 -3.04 -7.05
C VAL A 205 11.72 -1.78 -6.42
N PRO A 206 12.98 -1.80 -5.95
CA PRO A 206 13.70 -0.56 -5.64
C PRO A 206 13.93 0.22 -6.94
N LEU A 207 13.65 1.52 -6.96
CA LEU A 207 13.80 2.35 -8.15
C LEU A 207 15.20 2.99 -8.21
N PRO A 208 15.98 2.71 -9.26
CA PRO A 208 17.24 3.40 -9.49
C PRO A 208 17.03 4.90 -9.70
N GLY A 209 17.90 5.72 -9.12
CA GLY A 209 17.85 7.18 -9.23
C GLY A 209 16.91 7.88 -8.25
N ALA A 210 16.36 7.15 -7.26
CA ALA A 210 15.64 7.77 -6.15
C ALA A 210 16.58 8.70 -5.37
N ARG A 211 16.14 9.94 -5.12
CA ARG A 211 16.84 10.95 -4.32
C ARG A 211 17.04 10.47 -2.88
N HIS A 212 16.05 9.74 -2.36
CA HIS A 212 16.08 9.11 -1.04
C HIS A 212 15.78 7.62 -1.21
N PRO A 213 16.78 6.78 -1.47
CA PRO A 213 16.56 5.35 -1.67
C PRO A 213 16.18 4.65 -0.36
N LEU A 214 15.46 3.52 -0.47
CA LEU A 214 15.25 2.65 0.69
C LEU A 214 16.61 2.12 1.19
N PRO A 215 16.90 2.17 2.50
CA PRO A 215 18.09 1.54 3.05
C PRO A 215 18.13 0.04 2.73
N ALA A 216 19.31 -0.51 2.45
CA ALA A 216 19.47 -1.92 2.09
C ALA A 216 18.92 -2.87 3.17
N ALA A 217 19.03 -2.49 4.45
CA ALA A 217 18.44 -3.23 5.56
C ALA A 217 16.91 -3.28 5.48
N THR A 218 16.27 -2.17 5.12
CA THR A 218 14.81 -2.09 4.91
C THR A 218 14.38 -2.96 3.74
N VAL A 219 15.10 -2.92 2.61
CA VAL A 219 14.83 -3.79 1.45
C VAL A 219 14.93 -5.28 1.84
N ARG A 220 15.95 -5.67 2.60
CA ARG A 220 16.08 -7.05 3.09
C ARG A 220 14.90 -7.46 3.97
N ARG A 221 14.45 -6.58 4.87
CA ARG A 221 13.30 -6.86 5.75
C ARG A 221 12.00 -6.99 4.98
N LEU A 222 11.71 -6.08 4.05
CA LEU A 222 10.54 -6.17 3.17
C LEU A 222 10.53 -7.50 2.38
N ARG A 223 11.70 -7.92 1.86
CA ARG A 223 11.85 -9.21 1.17
C ARG A 223 11.66 -10.41 2.10
N ALA A 224 12.15 -10.34 3.33
CA ALA A 224 11.98 -11.40 4.31
C ALA A 224 10.50 -11.56 4.70
N LEU A 225 9.77 -10.44 4.89
CA LEU A 225 8.33 -10.45 5.14
C LEU A 225 7.55 -11.12 4.02
N ALA A 226 7.89 -10.83 2.77
CA ALA A 226 7.23 -11.42 1.61
C ALA A 226 7.35 -12.95 1.55
N ARG A 227 8.48 -13.52 2.02
CA ARG A 227 8.70 -14.98 2.01
C ARG A 227 8.02 -15.70 3.17
N TYR A 228 7.85 -15.02 4.30
CA TYR A 228 7.24 -15.62 5.49
C TYR A 228 5.75 -15.94 5.29
N THR A 229 5.10 -15.17 4.44
CA THR A 229 3.68 -15.34 4.08
C THR A 229 3.42 -16.45 3.05
N ASP A 230 4.45 -16.95 2.35
CA ASP A 230 4.29 -18.07 1.40
C ASP A 230 4.43 -19.45 2.09
N SER A 231 4.80 -19.48 3.37
CA SER A 231 5.12 -20.71 4.12
C SER A 231 4.07 -21.12 5.15
N ASN A 232 2.94 -20.41 5.23
CA ASN A 232 1.79 -20.66 6.09
C ASN A 232 0.50 -20.69 5.25
#